data_AF-A0A537HTQ5-F1
#
_entry.id   AF-A0A537HTQ5-F1
#
_cell.length_a   1.000
_cell.length_b   1.000
_cell.length_c   1.000
_cell.angle_alpha   90.00
_cell.angle_beta   90.00
_cell.angle_gamma   90.00
#
_symmetry.space_group_name_H-M   'P 1'
#
loop_
_entity.id
_entity.type
_entity.pdbx_description
1 polymer ?
#
loop_
_entity_poly.entity_id
_entity_poly.type
_entity_poly.pdbx_seq_one_letter_code
_entity_poly.pdbx_strand_id
1 'polypeptide(L)'
;MKTPLTIFAICCLTSLSCNNSSQNSQLTSQDTGKIANPEQQLFGSSIKWLDSSKVEMAIDTTISYKTKNFDCDSVLAIDYTGFEGEYTFLPLNDKGQWINKIQQVKKLTQQQEDYVATVIGDKKSYSNPVLVACYEPRHGIVYFKNGRVIGQTAICLSCARLESTIKIGDPKREGLLNEVGRQKLNRLCKELQFSDCRNE
;
A
#
# COMPACT_ATOMS: atom_id res chain seq x y z
N MET A 1 78.32 -33.44 -11.71
CA MET A 1 77.09 -33.07 -12.44
C MET A 1 76.63 -31.69 -11.95
N LYS A 2 76.45 -30.77 -12.91
CA LYS A 2 75.75 -29.47 -12.87
C LYS A 2 76.22 -28.39 -11.86
N THR A 3 76.98 -27.45 -12.41
CA THR A 3 76.99 -25.99 -12.15
C THR A 3 75.67 -25.33 -12.62
N PRO A 4 75.50 -23.99 -12.62
CA PRO A 4 75.44 -23.03 -11.50
C PRO A 4 74.22 -22.06 -11.67
N LEU A 5 74.29 -20.88 -11.04
CA LEU A 5 73.79 -19.57 -11.53
C LEU A 5 72.49 -18.97 -10.94
N THR A 6 72.69 -18.15 -9.90
CA THR A 6 72.45 -16.70 -9.80
C THR A 6 71.23 -15.97 -10.44
N ILE A 7 70.63 -15.09 -9.59
CA ILE A 7 69.91 -13.79 -9.78
C ILE A 7 68.51 -13.76 -10.45
N PHE A 8 67.48 -13.31 -9.73
CA PHE A 8 66.91 -11.93 -9.76
C PHE A 8 65.59 -11.85 -8.99
N ALA A 9 65.49 -10.82 -8.15
CA ALA A 9 64.28 -10.40 -7.46
C ALA A 9 63.30 -9.77 -8.46
N ILE A 10 62.01 -10.12 -8.35
CA ILE A 10 60.91 -9.29 -8.84
C ILE A 10 59.79 -9.34 -7.81
N CYS A 11 59.61 -8.22 -7.11
CA CYS A 11 58.37 -7.86 -6.42
C CYS A 11 57.22 -7.80 -7.44
N CYS A 12 56.17 -8.58 -7.24
CA CYS A 12 54.85 -8.29 -7.76
C CYS A 12 53.84 -8.39 -6.63
N LEU A 13 53.57 -7.22 -6.03
CA LEU A 13 52.28 -6.89 -5.43
C LEU A 13 51.21 -7.11 -6.51
N THR A 14 50.39 -8.14 -6.35
CA THR A 14 49.14 -8.25 -7.11
C THR A 14 47.99 -8.03 -6.13
N SER A 15 47.33 -6.93 -6.36
CA SER A 15 46.05 -6.54 -5.81
C SER A 15 45.03 -7.65 -6.01
N LEU A 16 44.44 -8.12 -4.90
CA LEU A 16 43.14 -8.78 -4.91
C LEU A 16 42.08 -7.75 -5.32
N SER A 17 41.93 -7.53 -6.63
CA SER A 17 40.70 -6.98 -7.19
C SER A 17 39.67 -8.12 -7.25
N CYS A 18 38.65 -8.06 -6.40
CA CYS A 18 37.43 -8.82 -6.61
C CYS A 18 36.79 -8.35 -7.92
N ASN A 19 36.98 -9.14 -8.97
CA ASN A 19 36.29 -9.01 -10.24
C ASN A 19 34.84 -9.48 -10.00
N ASN A 20 33.92 -8.55 -9.83
CA ASN A 20 32.49 -8.88 -9.73
C ASN A 20 31.98 -9.08 -11.16
N SER A 21 32.23 -10.26 -11.73
CA SER A 21 31.55 -10.71 -12.94
C SER A 21 30.10 -11.03 -12.56
N SER A 22 29.20 -10.10 -12.80
CA SER A 22 27.76 -10.36 -12.79
C SER A 22 27.43 -11.38 -13.89
N GLN A 23 27.46 -12.66 -13.55
CA GLN A 23 26.82 -13.69 -14.35
C GLN A 23 25.32 -13.62 -14.11
N ASN A 24 24.68 -13.09 -15.15
CA ASN A 24 23.27 -13.06 -15.44
C ASN A 24 22.63 -14.43 -15.19
N SER A 25 22.05 -14.62 -14.00
CA SER A 25 21.08 -15.69 -13.76
C SER A 25 19.71 -15.11 -14.06
N GLN A 26 19.20 -15.42 -15.26
CA GLN A 26 17.82 -15.18 -15.64
C GLN A 26 16.90 -15.95 -14.68
N LEU A 27 16.43 -15.29 -13.62
CA LEU A 27 15.13 -15.62 -13.05
C LEU A 27 14.09 -15.01 -13.99
N THR A 28 13.33 -15.90 -14.63
CA THR A 28 12.15 -15.59 -15.43
C THR A 28 11.12 -14.84 -14.57
N SER A 29 11.07 -13.52 -14.77
CA SER A 29 9.95 -12.67 -14.38
C SER A 29 8.78 -12.95 -15.31
N GLN A 30 7.86 -13.81 -14.90
CA GLN A 30 6.53 -13.91 -15.49
C GLN A 30 5.49 -13.53 -14.43
N ASP A 31 4.60 -12.61 -14.84
CA ASP A 31 3.38 -12.14 -14.18
C ASP A 31 3.49 -11.35 -12.87
N THR A 32 4.11 -10.18 -12.95
CA THR A 32 3.55 -8.99 -12.30
C THR A 32 3.11 -8.04 -13.40
N GLY A 33 1.80 -7.92 -13.60
CA GLY A 33 1.21 -6.98 -14.56
C GLY A 33 1.82 -5.60 -14.38
N LYS A 34 2.48 -5.09 -15.42
CA LYS A 34 2.97 -3.73 -15.50
C LYS A 34 1.80 -2.78 -15.27
N ILE A 35 1.72 -2.19 -14.08
CA ILE A 35 1.01 -0.92 -13.92
C ILE A 35 1.83 0.07 -14.74
N ALA A 36 1.31 0.42 -15.91
CA ALA A 36 1.91 1.41 -16.77
C ALA A 36 2.09 2.71 -15.97
N ASN A 37 3.28 3.29 -16.11
CA ASN A 37 3.73 4.54 -15.51
C ASN A 37 2.57 5.56 -15.36
N PRO A 38 2.14 5.95 -14.14
CA PRO A 38 0.95 6.79 -13.95
C PRO A 38 1.17 8.27 -14.32
N GLU A 39 2.37 8.62 -14.77
CA GLU A 39 2.69 9.99 -15.18
C GLU A 39 2.32 10.22 -16.66
N GLN A 40 1.03 10.20 -16.98
CA GLN A 40 0.45 10.95 -18.11
C GLN A 40 -1.10 10.99 -18.08
N GLN A 41 -1.60 12.13 -17.59
CA GLN A 41 -2.82 12.86 -17.99
C GLN A 41 -4.17 12.14 -18.02
N LEU A 42 -5.07 12.55 -17.11
CA LEU A 42 -6.49 12.80 -17.44
C LEU A 42 -7.12 13.74 -16.40
N PHE A 43 -7.02 15.05 -16.66
CA PHE A 43 -7.96 16.05 -16.15
C PHE A 43 -9.33 15.83 -16.82
N GLY A 44 -9.96 14.68 -16.57
CA GLY A 44 -11.38 14.46 -16.78
C GLY A 44 -12.15 15.03 -15.59
N SER A 45 -13.23 15.76 -15.87
CA SER A 45 -14.06 16.48 -14.90
C SER A 45 -14.81 15.61 -13.91
N SER A 46 -14.89 14.28 -14.13
CA SER A 46 -15.59 13.34 -13.26
C SER A 46 -14.82 12.05 -12.93
N ILE A 47 -15.23 11.40 -11.85
CA ILE A 47 -14.76 10.08 -11.42
C ILE A 47 -15.34 9.00 -12.34
N LYS A 48 -14.49 8.04 -12.75
CA LYS A 48 -14.91 6.85 -13.51
C LYS A 48 -14.06 5.63 -13.16
N TRP A 49 -14.61 4.46 -13.44
CA TRP A 49 -13.91 3.18 -13.37
C TRP A 49 -13.07 2.95 -14.64
N LEU A 50 -11.86 2.40 -14.47
CA LEU A 50 -10.97 2.06 -15.57
C LEU A 50 -11.34 0.68 -16.16
N ASP A 51 -11.53 0.61 -17.48
CA ASP A 51 -11.87 -0.65 -18.16
C ASP A 51 -10.66 -1.56 -18.43
N SER A 52 -9.45 -1.00 -18.45
CA SER A 52 -8.22 -1.66 -18.93
C SER A 52 -7.47 -2.48 -17.88
N SER A 53 -7.86 -2.43 -16.60
CA SER A 53 -7.09 -3.07 -15.51
C SER A 53 -8.04 -3.63 -14.46
N LYS A 54 -8.62 -4.81 -14.77
CA LYS A 54 -9.47 -5.54 -13.82
C LYS A 54 -8.63 -6.46 -12.96
N VAL A 55 -8.86 -6.40 -11.66
CA VAL A 55 -8.33 -7.36 -10.69
C VAL A 55 -9.46 -8.29 -10.26
N GLU A 56 -9.17 -9.56 -10.07
CA GLU A 56 -10.18 -10.47 -9.53
C GLU A 56 -10.51 -10.10 -8.09
N MET A 57 -11.81 -9.96 -7.79
CA MET A 57 -12.32 -9.68 -6.45
C MET A 57 -12.69 -10.99 -5.76
N ALA A 58 -12.07 -11.28 -4.63
CA ALA A 58 -12.35 -12.45 -3.80
C ALA A 58 -12.42 -12.01 -2.34
N ILE A 59 -13.36 -11.11 -2.03
CA ILE A 59 -13.50 -10.51 -0.70
C ILE A 59 -13.68 -11.60 0.35
N ASP A 60 -12.70 -11.69 1.24
CA ASP A 60 -12.76 -12.56 2.40
C ASP A 60 -13.51 -11.81 3.51
N THR A 61 -14.67 -12.34 3.92
CA THR A 61 -15.47 -11.73 4.98
C THR A 61 -15.04 -12.21 6.39
N THR A 62 -14.07 -13.11 6.46
CA THR A 62 -13.54 -13.67 7.71
C THR A 62 -12.36 -12.88 8.27
N ILE A 63 -11.66 -12.10 7.43
CA ILE A 63 -10.54 -11.27 7.87
C ILE A 63 -10.99 -10.11 8.76
N SER A 64 -10.17 -9.81 9.78
CA SER A 64 -10.42 -8.71 10.70
C SER A 64 -9.14 -8.03 11.15
N TYR A 65 -9.20 -6.70 11.19
CA TYR A 65 -8.18 -5.87 11.83
C TYR A 65 -7.99 -6.18 13.30
N LYS A 66 -9.04 -6.63 14.00
CA LYS A 66 -8.98 -6.97 15.42
C LYS A 66 -8.14 -8.21 15.69
N THR A 67 -8.30 -9.25 14.88
CA THR A 67 -7.56 -10.52 15.01
C THR A 67 -6.23 -10.51 14.24
N LYS A 68 -6.03 -9.52 13.36
CA LYS A 68 -4.83 -9.37 12.52
C LYS A 68 -4.50 -10.61 11.68
N ASN A 69 -5.51 -11.39 11.33
CA ASN A 69 -5.40 -12.63 10.58
C ASN A 69 -5.41 -12.34 9.06
N PHE A 70 -4.43 -11.58 8.59
CA PHE A 70 -4.28 -11.29 7.18
C PHE A 70 -3.37 -12.35 6.54
N ASP A 71 -3.97 -13.41 6.00
CA ASP A 71 -3.24 -14.27 5.06
C ASP A 71 -3.23 -13.59 3.68
N CYS A 72 -2.27 -12.68 3.49
CA CYS A 72 -2.09 -11.91 2.26
C CYS A 72 -0.64 -11.93 1.80
N ASP A 73 -0.41 -11.76 0.50
CA ASP A 73 0.93 -11.70 -0.09
C ASP A 73 1.43 -10.24 -0.22
N SER A 74 0.50 -9.29 -0.28
CA SER A 74 0.82 -7.86 -0.30
C SER A 74 -0.35 -6.99 0.14
N VAL A 75 0.01 -5.81 0.64
CA VAL A 75 -0.92 -4.73 0.95
C VAL A 75 -0.48 -3.45 0.24
N LEU A 76 -1.40 -2.80 -0.46
CA LEU A 76 -1.18 -1.53 -1.14
C LEU A 76 -1.91 -0.40 -0.39
N ALA A 77 -1.17 0.66 -0.09
CA ALA A 77 -1.74 1.94 0.29
C ALA A 77 -1.92 2.82 -0.95
N ILE A 78 -3.06 3.48 -1.05
CA ILE A 78 -3.53 4.23 -2.22
C ILE A 78 -3.80 5.67 -1.81
N ASP A 79 -3.21 6.62 -2.51
CA ASP A 79 -3.54 8.06 -2.49
C ASP A 79 -4.48 8.34 -3.66
N TYR A 80 -5.70 8.81 -3.41
CA TYR A 80 -6.70 8.99 -4.46
C TYR A 80 -7.78 10.02 -4.12
N THR A 81 -8.62 10.36 -5.10
CA THR A 81 -9.86 11.12 -4.83
C THR A 81 -11.07 10.22 -5.03
N GLY A 82 -11.70 9.83 -3.92
CA GLY A 82 -12.83 8.89 -3.88
C GLY A 82 -14.18 9.54 -3.67
N PHE A 83 -14.38 10.81 -4.00
CA PHE A 83 -15.69 11.44 -3.91
C PHE A 83 -15.96 12.43 -5.05
N GLU A 84 -17.22 12.53 -5.43
CA GLU A 84 -17.73 13.51 -6.37
C GLU A 84 -19.18 13.86 -6.01
N GLY A 85 -19.41 15.10 -5.57
CA GLY A 85 -20.72 15.50 -5.02
C GLY A 85 -21.07 14.69 -3.77
N GLU A 86 -22.23 14.02 -3.80
CA GLU A 86 -22.70 13.15 -2.70
C GLU A 86 -22.24 11.69 -2.83
N TYR A 87 -21.54 11.34 -3.90
CA TYR A 87 -21.12 9.96 -4.18
C TYR A 87 -19.70 9.69 -3.66
N THR A 88 -19.51 8.52 -3.05
CA THR A 88 -18.21 8.05 -2.56
C THR A 88 -17.81 6.74 -3.23
N PHE A 89 -16.51 6.53 -3.38
CA PHE A 89 -15.91 5.48 -4.17
C PHE A 89 -14.76 4.82 -3.40
N LEU A 90 -14.76 3.49 -3.37
CA LEU A 90 -13.61 2.69 -2.95
C LEU A 90 -12.52 2.71 -4.05
N PRO A 91 -11.27 2.34 -3.73
CA PRO A 91 -10.22 2.22 -4.75
C PRO A 91 -10.56 1.27 -5.90
N LEU A 92 -11.24 0.14 -5.60
CA LEU A 92 -11.80 -0.78 -6.59
C LEU A 92 -13.31 -0.96 -6.41
N ASN A 93 -14.03 -1.08 -7.52
CA ASN A 93 -15.43 -1.51 -7.51
C ASN A 93 -15.59 -3.04 -7.39
N ASP A 94 -16.84 -3.49 -7.34
CA ASP A 94 -17.25 -4.90 -7.30
C ASP A 94 -16.79 -5.72 -8.52
N LYS A 95 -16.59 -5.07 -9.66
CA LYS A 95 -16.04 -5.66 -10.90
C LYS A 95 -14.51 -5.65 -10.93
N GLY A 96 -13.86 -5.19 -9.85
CA GLY A 96 -12.40 -5.12 -9.73
C GLY A 96 -11.75 -4.06 -10.60
N GLN A 97 -12.50 -3.03 -11.00
CA GLN A 97 -11.99 -1.91 -11.76
C GLN A 97 -11.43 -0.85 -10.81
N TRP A 98 -10.23 -0.38 -11.09
CA TRP A 98 -9.64 0.75 -10.38
C TRP A 98 -10.35 2.06 -10.72
N ILE A 99 -10.42 2.96 -9.75
CA ILE A 99 -10.85 4.35 -9.97
C ILE A 99 -9.80 5.14 -10.77
N ASN A 100 -10.22 6.04 -11.65
CA ASN A 100 -9.33 6.86 -12.48
C ASN A 100 -8.66 8.03 -11.74
N LYS A 101 -8.85 8.16 -10.42
CA LYS A 101 -8.33 9.26 -9.59
C LYS A 101 -7.26 8.81 -8.61
N ILE A 102 -6.57 7.71 -8.88
CA ILE A 102 -5.39 7.29 -8.11
C ILE A 102 -4.22 8.21 -8.46
N GLN A 103 -3.61 8.79 -7.44
CA GLN A 103 -2.48 9.70 -7.54
C GLN A 103 -1.18 8.98 -7.22
N GLN A 104 -1.18 8.14 -6.18
CA GLN A 104 -0.01 7.36 -5.77
C GLN A 104 -0.42 5.98 -5.25
N VAL A 105 0.46 5.01 -5.41
CA VAL A 105 0.33 3.66 -4.87
C VAL A 105 1.64 3.28 -4.20
N LYS A 106 1.60 2.81 -2.96
CA LYS A 106 2.77 2.32 -2.22
C LYS A 106 2.48 0.95 -1.62
N LYS A 107 3.40 0.01 -1.80
CA LYS A 107 3.35 -1.27 -1.08
C LYS A 107 3.73 -1.02 0.38
N LEU A 108 2.91 -1.49 1.32
CA LEU A 108 3.22 -1.41 2.74
C LEU A 108 4.30 -2.42 3.13
N THR A 109 5.10 -2.06 4.11
CA THR A 109 5.95 -3.02 4.84
C THR A 109 5.13 -3.75 5.90
N GLN A 110 5.61 -4.92 6.36
CA GLN A 110 4.93 -5.65 7.44
C GLN A 110 4.69 -4.77 8.68
N GLN A 111 5.66 -3.92 9.04
CA GLN A 111 5.52 -3.01 10.18
C GLN A 111 4.38 -2.00 9.97
N GLN A 112 4.23 -1.47 8.76
CA GLN A 112 3.15 -0.55 8.42
C GLN A 112 1.80 -1.27 8.37
N GLU A 113 1.75 -2.49 7.84
CA GLU A 113 0.55 -3.34 7.85
C GLU A 113 0.08 -3.61 9.28
N ASP A 114 1.00 -4.04 10.16
CA ASP A 114 0.74 -4.28 11.57
C ASP A 114 0.28 -3.00 12.29
N TYR A 115 0.84 -1.85 11.90
CA TYR A 115 0.44 -0.55 12.41
C TYR A 115 -1.00 -0.21 12.02
N VAL A 116 -1.35 -0.28 10.73
CA VAL A 116 -2.73 -0.09 10.23
C VAL A 116 -3.68 -1.01 10.97
N ALA A 117 -3.33 -2.29 11.07
CA ALA A 117 -4.18 -3.27 11.71
C ALA A 117 -4.38 -3.02 13.20
N THR A 118 -3.34 -2.58 13.89
CA THR A 118 -3.44 -2.17 15.30
C THR A 118 -4.39 -0.98 15.46
N VAL A 119 -4.28 0.04 14.60
CA VAL A 119 -5.10 1.25 14.73
C VAL A 119 -6.57 0.98 14.42
N ILE A 120 -6.86 0.33 13.30
CA ILE A 120 -8.24 0.05 12.84
C ILE A 120 -8.86 -1.11 13.65
N GLY A 121 -8.06 -2.02 14.18
CA GLY A 121 -8.51 -3.15 14.99
C GLY A 121 -8.82 -2.79 16.44
N ASP A 122 -8.25 -1.69 16.96
CA ASP A 122 -8.45 -1.26 18.34
C ASP A 122 -9.81 -0.56 18.50
N LYS A 123 -10.69 -1.17 19.31
CA LYS A 123 -11.99 -0.58 19.67
C LYS A 123 -11.85 0.83 20.27
N LYS A 124 -10.75 1.12 20.97
CA LYS A 124 -10.49 2.45 21.55
C LYS A 124 -10.25 3.53 20.50
N SER A 125 -9.90 3.18 19.26
CA SER A 125 -9.81 4.15 18.16
C SER A 125 -11.17 4.74 17.78
N TYR A 126 -12.28 4.18 18.28
CA TYR A 126 -13.64 4.59 17.96
C TYR A 126 -14.39 5.21 19.16
N SER A 127 -13.78 5.27 20.35
CA SER A 127 -14.43 5.82 21.55
C SER A 127 -14.56 7.34 21.44
N ASN A 128 -15.76 7.88 21.66
CA ASN A 128 -16.10 9.31 21.55
C ASN A 128 -15.66 9.90 20.20
N PRO A 129 -16.31 9.49 19.09
CA PRO A 129 -15.82 9.78 17.76
C PRO A 129 -16.00 11.26 17.42
N VAL A 130 -15.22 11.72 16.46
CA VAL A 130 -15.45 13.03 15.84
C VAL A 130 -16.65 12.89 14.90
N LEU A 131 -17.70 13.67 15.13
CA LEU A 131 -18.87 13.68 14.26
C LEU A 131 -18.73 14.81 13.24
N VAL A 132 -18.58 14.44 11.96
CA VAL A 132 -18.50 15.36 10.84
C VAL A 132 -19.50 14.93 9.77
N ALA A 133 -20.15 15.90 9.12
CA ALA A 133 -21.19 15.64 8.13
C ALA A 133 -20.66 15.12 6.77
N CYS A 134 -19.37 15.27 6.51
CA CYS A 134 -18.74 14.87 5.25
C CYS A 134 -18.28 13.40 5.26
N TYR A 135 -18.15 12.80 4.08
CA TYR A 135 -17.26 11.65 3.88
C TYR A 135 -16.59 11.76 2.51
N GLU A 136 -15.31 12.16 2.53
CA GLU A 136 -14.52 12.41 1.34
C GLU A 136 -13.27 11.51 1.37
N PRO A 137 -13.39 10.22 1.01
CA PRO A 137 -12.26 9.30 1.12
C PRO A 137 -11.13 9.70 0.17
N ARG A 138 -9.93 9.75 0.73
CA ARG A 138 -8.70 10.16 0.04
C ARG A 138 -7.59 9.13 0.10
N HIS A 139 -7.76 8.13 0.96
CA HIS A 139 -6.76 7.11 1.22
C HIS A 139 -7.40 5.73 1.18
N GLY A 140 -6.73 4.78 0.55
CA GLY A 140 -7.16 3.39 0.45
C GLY A 140 -6.12 2.44 1.00
N ILE A 141 -6.54 1.32 1.56
CA ILE A 141 -5.69 0.16 1.86
C ILE A 141 -6.32 -1.04 1.17
N VAL A 142 -5.58 -1.75 0.32
CA VAL A 142 -6.06 -2.89 -0.48
C VAL A 142 -5.18 -4.11 -0.21
N TYR A 143 -5.80 -5.22 0.17
CA TYR A 143 -5.15 -6.47 0.54
C TYR A 143 -5.25 -7.48 -0.60
N PHE A 144 -4.13 -8.13 -0.93
CA PHE A 144 -4.04 -9.09 -2.02
C PHE A 144 -3.60 -10.47 -1.54
N LYS A 145 -4.24 -11.51 -2.08
CA LYS A 145 -3.80 -12.90 -1.96
C LYS A 145 -3.92 -13.60 -3.30
N ASN A 146 -2.85 -14.24 -3.75
CA ASN A 146 -2.74 -14.92 -5.04
C ASN A 146 -3.20 -14.03 -6.21
N GLY A 147 -2.82 -12.75 -6.19
CA GLY A 147 -3.21 -11.77 -7.21
C GLY A 147 -4.66 -11.26 -7.14
N ARG A 148 -5.46 -11.71 -6.17
CA ARG A 148 -6.86 -11.30 -5.97
C ARG A 148 -6.99 -10.31 -4.83
N VAL A 149 -7.95 -9.38 -4.93
CA VAL A 149 -8.30 -8.49 -3.81
C VAL A 149 -9.14 -9.26 -2.81
N ILE A 150 -8.61 -9.43 -1.59
CA ILE A 150 -9.32 -10.10 -0.48
C ILE A 150 -9.97 -9.11 0.49
N GLY A 151 -9.60 -7.83 0.42
CA GLY A 151 -10.23 -6.79 1.22
C GLY A 151 -9.72 -5.41 0.89
N GLN A 152 -10.53 -4.40 1.21
CA GLN A 152 -10.14 -3.00 1.07
C GLN A 152 -10.80 -2.11 2.12
N THR A 153 -10.15 -0.98 2.39
CA THR A 153 -10.60 0.05 3.31
C THR A 153 -10.37 1.42 2.70
N ALA A 154 -11.41 2.25 2.62
CA ALA A 154 -11.32 3.66 2.25
C ALA A 154 -11.38 4.55 3.50
N ILE A 155 -10.52 5.55 3.57
CA ILE A 155 -10.29 6.37 4.77
C ILE A 155 -10.38 7.85 4.39
N CYS A 156 -11.19 8.59 5.14
CA CYS A 156 -11.21 10.04 5.14
C CYS A 156 -10.63 10.56 6.47
N LEU A 157 -9.41 11.11 6.42
CA LEU A 157 -8.75 11.67 7.60
C LEU A 157 -9.37 13.00 8.06
N SER A 158 -10.02 13.74 7.15
CA SER A 158 -10.72 14.99 7.46
C SER A 158 -12.03 14.75 8.23
N CYS A 159 -12.81 13.74 7.82
CA CYS A 159 -14.07 13.39 8.47
C CYS A 159 -13.90 12.31 9.55
N ALA A 160 -12.65 11.88 9.82
CA ALA A 160 -12.31 10.84 10.79
C ALA A 160 -13.10 9.53 10.58
N ARG A 161 -13.42 9.19 9.33
CA ARG A 161 -14.30 8.06 8.99
C ARG A 161 -13.60 7.11 8.04
N LEU A 162 -13.93 5.83 8.13
CA LEU A 162 -13.55 4.82 7.15
C LEU A 162 -14.74 3.96 6.74
N GLU A 163 -14.62 3.36 5.57
CA GLU A 163 -15.48 2.32 5.03
C GLU A 163 -14.60 1.12 4.70
N SER A 164 -15.00 -0.09 5.08
CA SER A 164 -14.14 -1.27 4.94
C SER A 164 -14.94 -2.52 4.62
N THR A 165 -14.39 -3.35 3.74
CA THR A 165 -14.86 -4.73 3.55
C THR A 165 -14.29 -5.67 4.61
N ILE A 166 -13.31 -5.21 5.39
CA ILE A 166 -12.62 -5.96 6.45
C ILE A 166 -13.27 -5.60 7.79
N LYS A 167 -13.45 -6.59 8.68
CA LYS A 167 -14.03 -6.33 10.00
C LYS A 167 -13.13 -5.42 10.85
N ILE A 168 -13.65 -4.26 11.21
CA ILE A 168 -12.99 -3.24 12.05
C ILE A 168 -13.18 -3.50 13.55
N GLY A 169 -12.46 -2.75 14.39
CA GLY A 169 -12.47 -2.91 15.86
C GLY A 169 -13.82 -2.60 16.54
N ASP A 170 -14.63 -1.69 15.97
CA ASP A 170 -15.98 -1.39 16.45
C ASP A 170 -16.98 -1.20 15.29
N PRO A 171 -17.62 -2.28 14.79
CA PRO A 171 -18.55 -2.17 13.67
C PRO A 171 -19.82 -1.38 14.01
N LYS A 172 -20.15 -1.20 15.31
CA LYS A 172 -21.33 -0.44 15.74
C LYS A 172 -21.19 1.07 15.56
N ARG A 173 -19.99 1.56 15.27
CA ARG A 173 -19.68 2.99 15.11
C ARG A 173 -19.40 3.37 13.67
N GLU A 174 -19.74 2.50 12.71
CA GLU A 174 -19.73 2.80 11.27
C GLU A 174 -18.40 3.40 10.78
N GLY A 175 -17.28 2.98 11.37
CA GLY A 175 -15.95 3.45 11.00
C GLY A 175 -15.59 4.86 11.50
N LEU A 176 -16.38 5.47 12.40
CA LEU A 176 -16.09 6.78 12.98
C LEU A 176 -14.98 6.70 14.03
N LEU A 177 -13.81 7.21 13.68
CA LEU A 177 -12.62 7.31 14.52
C LEU A 177 -12.73 8.50 15.47
N ASN A 178 -12.04 8.37 16.60
CA ASN A 178 -11.70 9.52 17.43
C ASN A 178 -10.41 10.18 16.98
N GLU A 179 -10.06 11.28 17.65
CA GLU A 179 -8.88 12.07 17.32
C GLU A 179 -7.59 11.24 17.37
N VAL A 180 -7.45 10.36 18.36
CA VAL A 180 -6.24 9.52 18.50
C VAL A 180 -6.10 8.52 17.36
N GLY A 181 -7.18 7.82 17.00
CA GLY A 181 -7.19 6.90 15.86
C GLY A 181 -6.87 7.60 14.55
N ARG A 182 -7.48 8.77 14.34
CA ARG A 182 -7.25 9.64 13.18
C ARG A 182 -5.81 10.12 13.08
N GLN A 183 -5.22 10.62 14.17
CA GLN A 183 -3.82 11.09 14.21
C GLN A 183 -2.83 9.95 13.95
N LYS A 184 -3.10 8.75 14.45
CA LYS A 184 -2.28 7.57 14.14
C LYS A 184 -2.29 7.25 12.64
N LEU A 185 -3.46 7.22 12.00
CA LEU A 185 -3.53 7.02 10.55
C LEU A 185 -2.91 8.20 9.76
N ASN A 186 -3.03 9.43 10.27
CA ASN A 186 -2.38 10.60 9.69
C ASN A 186 -0.85 10.51 9.72
N ARG A 187 -0.27 9.90 10.76
CA ARG A 187 1.17 9.64 10.81
C ARG A 187 1.62 8.72 9.68
N LEU A 188 0.87 7.64 9.44
CA LEU A 188 1.16 6.75 8.31
C LEU A 188 1.01 7.49 6.98
N CYS A 189 -0.01 8.32 6.81
CA CYS A 189 -0.16 9.17 5.63
C CYS A 189 1.10 10.00 5.36
N LYS A 190 1.59 10.70 6.39
CA LYS A 190 2.80 11.54 6.31
C LYS A 190 4.05 10.70 5.99
N GLU A 191 4.21 9.55 6.64
CA GLU A 191 5.29 8.60 6.38
C GLU A 191 5.28 8.11 4.91
N LEU A 192 4.09 7.85 4.38
CA LEU A 192 3.88 7.48 2.98
C LEU A 192 3.93 8.67 2.02
N GLN A 193 4.14 9.91 2.49
CA GLN A 193 4.22 11.12 1.65
C GLN A 193 3.01 11.28 0.73
N PHE A 194 1.82 10.95 1.22
CA PHE A 194 0.57 11.13 0.48
C PHE A 194 0.11 12.58 0.49
N SER A 195 -0.75 12.94 -0.47
CA SER A 195 -1.06 14.33 -0.78
C SER A 195 -2.02 15.00 0.23
N ASP A 196 -3.00 14.27 0.77
CA ASP A 196 -4.04 14.81 1.66
C ASP A 196 -3.86 14.36 3.12
N CYS A 197 -2.65 14.55 3.64
CA CYS A 197 -2.40 14.36 5.07
C CYS A 197 -2.80 15.62 5.85
N ARG A 198 -3.40 15.43 7.03
CA ARG A 198 -3.78 16.55 7.91
C ARG A 198 -2.52 17.21 8.48
N ASN A 199 -2.39 18.50 8.25
CA ASN A 199 -1.49 19.35 9.02
C ASN A 199 -2.07 19.49 10.43
N GLU A 200 -1.24 19.19 11.44
CA GLU A 200 -1.59 19.34 12.86
C GLU A 200 -1.29 20.76 13.32
#